data_AF-A0A7S0QN25-F1
#
_entry.id   AF-A0A7S0QN25-F1
#
_cell.length_a   1.000
_cell.length_b   1.000
_cell.length_c   1.000
_cell.angle_alpha   90.00
_cell.angle_beta   90.00
_cell.angle_gamma   90.00
#
_symmetry.space_group_name_H-M   'P 1'
#
loop_
_entity.id
_entity.type
_entity.pdbx_description
1 polymer ?
#
loop_
_entity_poly.entity_id
_entity_poly.type
_entity_poly.pdbx_seq_one_letter_code
_entity_poly.pdbx_strand_id
1 'polypeptide(L)'
;NALILQGAENKKKLKETEDRILEVLSAEGNILENEEGIQVLKDAKIISTEIEEKQKIAEETERMIDEARAGYAPVAWRSSILFFAISSLANIEPMYQYSLSWFMGLFIQSTKDSHPSSELSVRLSNLDKYFTYFLYKMVCRSLFEKDKLLFSLLLCTRLMRARGELHDEEFRFLITGGVSVGQNEHNPYDSWLVDKSWGEMCRMSALNLTQGFKDDLKDYEPEWKSIFESAEPFKQDYPGKWGACSPFAKLMIMRCIRPDKITPTVMLFIAEEMGTHFIEPPPFDLAACFADSNPCSPLIFVLSSGADPNASLYKLAEEKGFVNSMQTVSLGQGQGPKAAKFVAEAYRDGGWVVLQN
;
A
#
# COMPACT_ATOMS: atom_id res chain seq x y z
N ASN A 1 -18.89 -14.10 -11.47
CA ASN A 1 -18.74 -14.60 -12.86
C ASN A 1 -19.82 -15.60 -13.26
N ALA A 2 -20.09 -16.66 -12.48
CA ALA A 2 -21.14 -17.63 -12.84
C ALA A 2 -22.54 -16.99 -12.98
N LEU A 3 -22.95 -16.11 -12.05
CA LEU A 3 -24.23 -15.40 -12.09
C LEU A 3 -24.38 -14.49 -13.32
N ILE A 4 -23.32 -13.80 -13.73
CA ILE A 4 -23.33 -12.92 -14.91
C ILE A 4 -23.51 -13.76 -16.20
N LEU A 5 -22.79 -14.88 -16.30
CA LEU A 5 -22.94 -15.82 -17.42
C LEU A 5 -24.34 -16.42 -17.46
N GLN A 6 -24.86 -16.81 -16.31
CA GLN A 6 -26.21 -17.36 -16.17
C GLN A 6 -27.29 -16.32 -16.54
N GLY A 7 -27.15 -15.07 -16.12
CA GLY A 7 -28.07 -13.99 -16.50
C GLY A 7 -28.04 -13.69 -18.01
N ALA A 8 -26.87 -13.72 -18.63
CA ALA A 8 -26.74 -13.57 -20.09
C ALA A 8 -27.39 -14.75 -20.84
N GLU A 9 -27.19 -15.97 -20.35
CA GLU A 9 -27.80 -17.18 -20.93
C GLU A 9 -29.32 -17.19 -20.76
N ASN A 10 -29.83 -16.77 -19.59
CA ASN A 10 -31.25 -16.64 -19.31
C ASN A 10 -31.90 -15.61 -20.25
N LYS A 11 -31.30 -14.42 -20.40
CA LYS A 11 -31.79 -13.40 -21.36
C LYS A 11 -31.81 -13.90 -22.80
N LYS A 12 -30.81 -14.69 -23.19
CA LYS A 12 -30.77 -15.32 -24.51
C LYS A 12 -31.91 -16.32 -24.70
N LYS A 13 -32.11 -17.23 -23.74
CA LYS A 13 -33.19 -18.23 -23.77
C LYS A 13 -34.58 -17.60 -23.75
N LEU A 14 -34.76 -16.49 -23.02
CA LEU A 14 -36.01 -15.74 -22.99
C LEU A 14 -36.33 -15.19 -24.39
N LYS A 15 -35.36 -14.56 -25.05
CA LYS A 15 -35.50 -14.09 -26.43
C LYS A 15 -35.76 -15.21 -27.43
N GLU A 16 -35.02 -16.32 -27.34
CA GLU A 16 -35.26 -17.50 -28.19
C GLU A 16 -36.67 -18.09 -28.00
N THR A 17 -37.21 -18.00 -26.78
CA THR A 17 -38.58 -18.44 -26.47
C THR A 17 -39.61 -17.46 -27.02
N GLU A 18 -39.37 -16.15 -26.92
CA GLU A 18 -40.21 -15.11 -27.54
C GLU A 18 -40.25 -15.24 -29.07
N ASP A 19 -39.10 -15.44 -29.71
CA ASP A 19 -38.99 -15.64 -31.16
C ASP A 19 -39.77 -16.89 -31.61
N ARG A 20 -39.72 -17.98 -30.82
CA ARG A 20 -40.51 -19.21 -31.05
C ARG A 20 -42.02 -18.98 -30.92
N ILE A 21 -42.44 -18.20 -29.95
CA ILE A 21 -43.85 -17.83 -29.78
C ILE A 21 -44.33 -17.02 -31.00
N LEU A 22 -43.53 -16.05 -31.44
CA LEU A 22 -43.81 -15.24 -32.63
C LEU A 22 -43.93 -16.09 -33.89
N GLU A 23 -43.04 -17.07 -34.07
CA GLU A 23 -43.05 -17.98 -35.22
C GLU A 23 -44.33 -18.82 -35.28
N VAL A 24 -44.75 -19.39 -34.14
CA VAL A 24 -46.01 -20.16 -34.03
C VAL A 24 -47.26 -19.27 -34.26
N LEU A 25 -47.24 -18.03 -33.77
CA LEU A 25 -48.34 -17.07 -33.95
C LEU A 25 -48.43 -16.51 -35.38
N SER A 26 -47.32 -16.51 -36.12
CA SER A 26 -47.24 -15.99 -37.49
C SER A 26 -47.56 -17.03 -38.58
N ALA A 27 -47.77 -18.29 -38.20
CA ALA A 27 -48.14 -19.35 -39.12
C ALA A 27 -49.54 -19.13 -39.72
N GLU A 28 -49.68 -19.22 -41.04
CA GLU A 28 -50.98 -19.10 -41.73
C GLU A 28 -51.88 -20.31 -41.43
N GLY A 29 -52.98 -20.07 -40.70
CA GLY A 29 -53.97 -21.11 -40.38
C GLY A 29 -54.73 -20.82 -39.07
N ASN A 30 -55.80 -21.58 -38.80
CA ASN A 30 -56.53 -21.47 -37.54
C ASN A 30 -55.70 -22.08 -36.40
N ILE A 31 -55.08 -21.22 -35.57
CA ILE A 31 -54.23 -21.62 -34.43
C ILE A 31 -54.93 -22.59 -33.47
N LEU A 32 -56.27 -22.54 -33.36
CA LEU A 32 -57.04 -23.45 -32.52
C LEU A 32 -57.07 -24.90 -33.03
N GLU A 33 -56.69 -25.13 -34.29
CA GLU A 33 -56.63 -26.46 -34.91
C GLU A 33 -55.20 -27.04 -34.92
N ASN A 34 -54.19 -26.24 -34.56
CA ASN A 34 -52.80 -26.67 -34.50
C ASN A 34 -52.43 -27.10 -33.07
N GLU A 35 -52.67 -28.38 -32.77
CA GLU A 35 -52.39 -29.00 -31.46
C GLU A 35 -50.90 -28.90 -31.07
N GLU A 36 -50.00 -28.95 -32.06
CA GLU A 36 -48.55 -28.78 -31.88
C GLU A 36 -48.19 -27.34 -31.47
N GLY A 37 -48.82 -26.35 -32.09
CA GLY A 37 -48.67 -24.93 -31.73
C GLY A 37 -49.17 -24.62 -30.32
N ILE A 38 -50.29 -25.23 -29.90
CA ILE A 38 -50.83 -25.08 -28.54
C ILE A 38 -49.86 -25.64 -27.49
N GLN A 39 -49.22 -26.78 -27.78
CA GLN A 39 -48.26 -27.40 -26.87
C GLN A 39 -46.98 -26.56 -26.76
N VAL A 40 -46.44 -26.08 -27.89
CA VAL A 40 -45.27 -25.19 -27.91
C VAL A 40 -45.52 -23.90 -27.12
N LEU A 41 -46.71 -23.30 -27.23
CA LEU A 41 -47.07 -22.10 -26.46
C LEU A 41 -47.17 -22.38 -24.96
N LYS A 42 -47.69 -23.55 -24.55
CA LYS A 42 -47.73 -23.95 -23.13
C LYS A 42 -46.32 -24.15 -22.57
N ASP A 43 -45.46 -24.87 -23.29
CA ASP A 43 -44.09 -25.15 -22.86
C ASP A 43 -43.26 -23.87 -22.82
N ALA A 44 -43.39 -23.02 -23.84
CA ALA A 44 -42.76 -21.69 -23.89
C ALA A 44 -43.20 -20.80 -22.72
N LYS A 45 -44.49 -20.83 -22.34
CA LYS A 45 -44.99 -20.07 -21.19
C LYS A 45 -44.39 -20.57 -19.87
N ILE A 46 -44.31 -21.89 -19.66
CA ILE A 46 -43.71 -22.48 -18.46
C ILE A 46 -42.23 -22.08 -18.37
N ILE A 47 -41.48 -22.27 -19.45
CA ILE A 47 -40.05 -21.94 -19.53
C ILE A 47 -39.83 -20.43 -19.30
N SER A 48 -40.62 -19.58 -19.95
CA SER A 48 -40.50 -18.12 -19.77
C SER A 48 -40.74 -17.71 -18.32
N THR A 49 -41.78 -18.25 -17.68
CA THR A 49 -42.09 -17.96 -16.26
C THR A 49 -40.96 -18.40 -15.33
N GLU A 50 -40.40 -19.60 -15.56
CA GLU A 50 -39.28 -20.13 -14.76
C GLU A 50 -37.99 -19.29 -14.94
N ILE A 51 -37.71 -18.85 -16.17
CA ILE A 51 -36.56 -17.99 -16.46
C ILE A 51 -36.76 -16.61 -15.83
N GLU A 52 -37.95 -16.01 -15.89
CA GLU A 52 -38.25 -14.73 -15.25
C GLU A 52 -38.04 -14.76 -13.74
N GLU A 53 -38.47 -15.82 -13.05
CA GLU A 53 -38.24 -15.99 -11.62
C GLU A 53 -36.75 -16.11 -11.30
N LYS A 54 -36.02 -16.96 -12.04
CA LYS A 54 -34.57 -17.10 -11.88
C LYS A 54 -33.83 -15.80 -12.17
N GLN A 55 -34.29 -15.04 -13.16
CA GLN A 55 -33.70 -13.77 -13.54
C GLN A 55 -33.90 -12.72 -12.45
N LYS A 56 -35.08 -12.63 -11.83
CA LYS A 56 -35.32 -11.73 -10.69
C LYS A 56 -34.37 -12.01 -9.52
N ILE A 57 -34.19 -13.29 -9.17
CA ILE A 57 -33.28 -13.70 -8.09
C ILE A 57 -31.83 -13.33 -8.46
N ALA A 58 -31.42 -13.57 -9.71
CA ALA A 58 -30.08 -13.24 -10.19
C ALA A 58 -29.82 -11.71 -10.14
N GLU A 59 -30.78 -10.89 -10.57
CA GLU A 59 -30.69 -9.43 -10.56
C GLU A 59 -30.63 -8.86 -9.13
N GLU A 60 -31.45 -9.39 -8.21
CA GLU A 60 -31.38 -8.98 -6.80
C GLU A 60 -30.03 -9.36 -6.18
N THR A 61 -29.53 -10.57 -6.48
CA THR A 61 -28.21 -11.03 -6.02
C THR A 61 -27.08 -10.18 -6.59
N GLU A 62 -27.15 -9.81 -7.88
CA GLU A 62 -26.18 -8.94 -8.54
C GLU A 62 -26.16 -7.56 -7.90
N ARG A 63 -27.34 -6.96 -7.63
CA ARG A 63 -27.45 -5.71 -6.90
C ARG A 63 -26.80 -5.79 -5.52
N MET A 64 -27.08 -6.85 -4.75
CA MET A 64 -26.47 -7.05 -3.43
C MET A 64 -24.94 -7.17 -3.52
N ILE A 65 -24.42 -7.85 -4.55
CA ILE A 65 -22.99 -7.97 -4.79
C ILE A 65 -22.39 -6.60 -5.12
N ASP A 66 -23.03 -5.80 -5.96
CA ASP A 66 -22.52 -4.49 -6.36
C ASP A 66 -22.57 -3.48 -5.21
N GLU A 67 -23.62 -3.51 -4.38
CA GLU A 67 -23.68 -2.74 -3.14
C GLU A 67 -22.55 -3.13 -2.18
N ALA A 68 -22.31 -4.44 -2.00
CA ALA A 68 -21.19 -4.92 -1.20
C ALA A 68 -19.85 -4.45 -1.78
N ARG A 69 -19.64 -4.58 -3.09
CA ARG A 69 -18.40 -4.15 -3.78
C ARG A 69 -18.16 -2.65 -3.63
N ALA A 70 -19.20 -1.83 -3.78
CA ALA A 70 -19.11 -0.38 -3.61
C ALA A 70 -18.64 -0.03 -2.19
N GLY A 71 -19.10 -0.78 -1.19
CA GLY A 71 -18.66 -0.64 0.21
C GLY A 71 -17.16 -0.86 0.43
N TYR A 72 -16.52 -1.74 -0.34
CA TYR A 72 -15.07 -2.03 -0.23
C TYR A 72 -14.18 -1.21 -1.18
N ALA A 73 -14.77 -0.42 -2.09
CA ALA A 73 -14.02 0.41 -3.03
C ALA A 73 -12.98 1.35 -2.36
N PRO A 74 -13.25 1.98 -1.19
CA PRO A 74 -12.26 2.82 -0.52
C PRO A 74 -10.98 2.08 -0.12
N VAL A 75 -11.09 0.83 0.35
CA VAL A 75 -9.94 0.00 0.73
C VAL A 75 -9.13 -0.38 -0.50
N ALA A 76 -9.79 -0.70 -1.62
CA ALA A 76 -9.11 -1.00 -2.87
C ALA A 76 -8.34 0.22 -3.39
N TRP A 77 -8.95 1.40 -3.34
CA TRP A 77 -8.31 2.66 -3.71
C TRP A 77 -7.11 2.98 -2.81
N ARG A 78 -7.25 2.88 -1.48
CA ARG A 78 -6.13 3.05 -0.53
C ARG A 78 -5.00 2.05 -0.80
N SER A 79 -5.34 0.78 -1.06
CA SER A 79 -4.35 -0.26 -1.37
C SER A 79 -3.57 0.04 -2.65
N SER A 80 -4.21 0.63 -3.66
CA SER A 80 -3.52 1.07 -4.88
C SER A 80 -2.45 2.13 -4.59
N ILE A 81 -2.73 3.08 -3.68
CA ILE A 81 -1.76 4.10 -3.25
C ILE A 81 -0.55 3.45 -2.57
N LEU A 82 -0.81 2.48 -1.70
CA LEU A 82 0.25 1.71 -1.02
C LEU A 82 1.12 0.94 -2.01
N PHE A 83 0.52 0.30 -3.02
CA PHE A 83 1.25 -0.39 -4.07
C PHE A 83 2.17 0.56 -4.82
N PHE A 84 1.65 1.70 -5.29
CA PHE A 84 2.49 2.68 -6.00
C PHE A 84 3.55 3.34 -5.11
N ALA A 85 3.31 3.45 -3.81
CA ALA A 85 4.33 3.90 -2.86
C ALA A 85 5.52 2.91 -2.84
N ILE A 86 5.27 1.61 -2.70
CA ILE A 86 6.35 0.61 -2.68
C ILE A 86 7.01 0.42 -4.04
N SER A 87 6.25 0.51 -5.15
CA SER A 87 6.82 0.41 -6.50
C SER A 87 7.80 1.55 -6.79
N SER A 88 7.58 2.73 -6.19
CA SER A 88 8.48 3.87 -6.36
C SER A 88 9.81 3.74 -5.61
N LEU A 89 9.94 2.76 -4.71
CA LEU A 89 11.20 2.50 -3.97
C LEU A 89 12.33 2.02 -4.89
N ALA A 90 12.01 1.44 -6.05
CA ALA A 90 12.99 1.08 -7.07
C ALA A 90 13.81 2.28 -7.58
N ASN A 91 13.30 3.51 -7.42
CA ASN A 91 14.04 4.74 -7.75
C ASN A 91 15.13 5.09 -6.71
N ILE A 92 15.06 4.49 -5.51
CA ILE A 92 16.05 4.68 -4.44
C ILE A 92 17.17 3.64 -4.60
N GLU A 93 16.78 2.38 -4.75
CA GLU A 93 17.69 1.26 -4.95
C GLU A 93 17.01 0.26 -5.90
N PRO A 94 17.65 -0.07 -7.05
CA PRO A 94 17.11 -1.03 -8.01
C PRO A 94 16.69 -2.38 -7.43
N MET A 95 17.21 -2.79 -6.28
CA MET A 95 16.80 -4.03 -5.60
C MET A 95 15.42 -3.96 -4.93
N TYR A 96 14.86 -2.76 -4.70
CA TYR A 96 13.56 -2.58 -4.05
C TYR A 96 12.40 -2.76 -5.03
N GLN A 97 12.25 -3.99 -5.52
CA GLN A 97 11.20 -4.36 -6.47
C GLN A 97 10.23 -5.37 -5.86
N TYR A 98 8.94 -5.07 -6.00
CA TYR A 98 7.86 -5.89 -5.46
C TYR A 98 6.86 -6.15 -6.58
N SER A 99 6.54 -7.43 -6.83
CA SER A 99 5.57 -7.79 -7.85
C SER A 99 4.15 -7.52 -7.36
N LEU A 100 3.23 -7.24 -8.30
CA LEU A 100 1.81 -7.11 -7.99
C LEU A 100 1.26 -8.41 -7.38
N SER A 101 1.70 -9.57 -7.88
CA SER A 101 1.29 -10.87 -7.35
C SER A 101 1.65 -11.05 -5.87
N TRP A 102 2.86 -10.64 -5.49
CA TRP A 102 3.29 -10.65 -4.08
C TRP A 102 2.43 -9.71 -3.23
N PHE A 103 2.22 -8.48 -3.71
CA PHE A 103 1.40 -7.49 -3.01
C PHE A 103 -0.05 -7.98 -2.81
N MET A 104 -0.65 -8.57 -3.84
CA MET A 104 -1.98 -9.16 -3.77
C MET A 104 -2.03 -10.34 -2.81
N GLY A 105 -0.97 -11.15 -2.76
CA GLY A 105 -0.83 -12.23 -1.77
C GLY A 105 -0.88 -11.70 -0.33
N LEU A 106 -0.12 -10.64 -0.03
CA LEU A 106 -0.15 -9.98 1.27
C LEU A 106 -1.52 -9.38 1.59
N PHE A 107 -2.18 -8.77 0.60
CA PHE A 107 -3.50 -8.21 0.78
C PHE A 107 -4.52 -9.30 1.12
N ILE A 108 -4.55 -10.41 0.38
CA ILE A 108 -5.43 -11.55 0.66
C ILE A 108 -5.16 -12.11 2.06
N GLN A 109 -3.89 -12.27 2.45
CA GLN A 109 -3.54 -12.69 3.79
C GLN A 109 -4.07 -11.70 4.85
N SER A 110 -3.90 -10.41 4.63
CA SER A 110 -4.41 -9.37 5.52
C SER A 110 -5.92 -9.42 5.73
N THR A 111 -6.69 -9.85 4.71
CA THR A 111 -8.14 -10.01 4.86
C THR A 111 -8.52 -11.14 5.81
N LYS A 112 -7.67 -12.17 5.95
CA LYS A 112 -7.90 -13.30 6.85
C LYS A 112 -7.44 -12.99 8.28
N ASP A 113 -6.29 -12.34 8.41
CA ASP A 113 -5.62 -12.15 9.70
C ASP A 113 -6.11 -10.91 10.46
N SER A 114 -6.66 -9.91 9.75
CA SER A 114 -7.23 -8.71 10.38
C SER A 114 -8.53 -9.01 11.13
N HIS A 115 -8.76 -8.28 12.22
CA HIS A 115 -9.93 -8.50 13.08
C HIS A 115 -11.26 -8.38 12.29
N PRO A 116 -12.12 -9.41 12.30
CA PRO A 116 -13.41 -9.36 11.62
C PRO A 116 -14.38 -8.41 12.33
N SER A 117 -15.37 -7.89 11.62
CA SER A 117 -16.43 -7.04 12.17
C SER A 117 -17.68 -7.18 11.31
N SER A 118 -18.86 -7.19 11.94
CA SER A 118 -20.15 -7.12 11.25
C SER A 118 -20.44 -5.72 10.69
N GLU A 119 -19.96 -4.69 11.38
CA GLU A 119 -20.04 -3.30 10.93
C GLU A 119 -19.01 -3.06 9.84
N LEU A 120 -19.47 -2.71 8.63
CA LEU A 120 -18.62 -2.50 7.47
C LEU A 120 -17.56 -1.43 7.73
N SER A 121 -17.94 -0.27 8.26
CA SER A 121 -17.01 0.84 8.56
C SER A 121 -15.85 0.41 9.47
N VAL A 122 -16.16 -0.33 10.53
CA VAL A 122 -15.17 -0.89 11.46
C VAL A 122 -14.32 -1.95 10.76
N ARG A 123 -14.93 -2.79 9.91
CA ARG A 123 -14.21 -3.80 9.13
C ARG A 123 -13.19 -3.16 8.19
N LEU A 124 -13.56 -2.11 7.46
CA LEU A 124 -12.67 -1.36 6.57
C LEU A 124 -11.51 -0.72 7.36
N SER A 125 -11.79 -0.13 8.52
CA SER A 125 -10.75 0.45 9.38
C SER A 125 -9.76 -0.62 9.88
N ASN A 126 -10.25 -1.79 10.27
CA ASN A 126 -9.39 -2.90 10.71
C ASN A 126 -8.50 -3.42 9.57
N LEU A 127 -9.05 -3.54 8.36
CA LEU A 127 -8.31 -3.91 7.15
C LEU A 127 -7.21 -2.89 6.86
N ASP A 128 -7.55 -1.61 6.83
CA ASP A 128 -6.61 -0.53 6.52
C ASP A 128 -5.46 -0.47 7.51
N LYS A 129 -5.76 -0.51 8.82
CA LYS A 129 -4.76 -0.47 9.89
C LYS A 129 -3.84 -1.69 9.82
N TYR A 130 -4.43 -2.88 9.74
CA TYR A 130 -3.65 -4.12 9.70
C TYR A 130 -2.78 -4.19 8.45
N PHE A 131 -3.36 -3.95 7.27
CA PHE A 131 -2.63 -4.06 6.01
C PHE A 131 -1.52 -3.02 5.88
N THR A 132 -1.76 -1.76 6.30
CA THR A 132 -0.72 -0.72 6.28
C THR A 132 0.50 -1.13 7.10
N TYR A 133 0.29 -1.63 8.33
CA TYR A 133 1.40 -2.07 9.18
C TYR A 133 2.03 -3.39 8.71
N PHE A 134 1.22 -4.33 8.24
CA PHE A 134 1.70 -5.59 7.69
C PHE A 134 2.61 -5.36 6.49
N LEU A 135 2.17 -4.53 5.54
CA LEU A 135 2.97 -4.12 4.39
C LEU A 135 4.27 -3.43 4.82
N TYR A 136 4.19 -2.51 5.79
CA TYR A 136 5.38 -1.85 6.34
C TYR A 136 6.41 -2.86 6.85
N LYS A 137 5.98 -3.82 7.68
CA LYS A 137 6.87 -4.87 8.19
C LYS A 137 7.49 -5.70 7.06
N MET A 138 6.68 -6.10 6.08
CA MET A 138 7.16 -6.94 4.97
C MET A 138 8.20 -6.20 4.13
N VAL A 139 7.98 -4.93 3.83
CA VAL A 139 8.91 -4.10 3.06
C VAL A 139 10.16 -3.79 3.89
N CYS A 140 10.04 -3.42 5.16
CA CYS A 140 11.20 -3.13 6.01
C CYS A 140 12.16 -4.32 6.18
N ARG A 141 11.70 -5.56 6.02
CA ARG A 141 12.57 -6.75 6.03
C ARG A 141 13.54 -6.80 4.84
N SER A 142 13.20 -6.17 3.72
CA SER A 142 14.03 -6.14 2.50
C SER A 142 14.75 -4.82 2.26
N LEU A 143 14.49 -3.79 3.07
CA LEU A 143 15.18 -2.49 2.96
C LEU A 143 16.48 -2.45 3.76
N PHE A 144 17.48 -1.73 3.24
CA PHE A 144 18.64 -1.32 4.03
C PHE A 144 18.22 -0.38 5.16
N GLU A 145 18.96 -0.42 6.28
CA GLU A 145 18.65 0.35 7.48
C GLU A 145 18.50 1.85 7.20
N LYS A 146 19.39 2.40 6.36
CA LYS A 146 19.38 3.82 5.95
C LYS A 146 18.09 4.26 5.24
N ASP A 147 17.35 3.34 4.62
CA ASP A 147 16.20 3.66 3.78
C ASP A 147 14.85 3.42 4.49
N LYS A 148 14.86 2.80 5.68
CA LYS A 148 13.63 2.46 6.42
C LYS A 148 12.85 3.69 6.88
N LEU A 149 13.52 4.70 7.42
CA LEU A 149 12.88 5.95 7.81
C LEU A 149 12.33 6.70 6.60
N LEU A 150 13.06 6.69 5.47
CA LEU A 150 12.62 7.29 4.22
C LEU A 150 11.35 6.61 3.69
N PHE A 151 11.28 5.28 3.74
CA PHE A 151 10.07 4.55 3.40
C PHE A 151 8.88 4.92 4.31
N SER A 152 9.13 5.06 5.60
CA SER A 152 8.12 5.47 6.59
C SER A 152 7.56 6.86 6.27
N LEU A 153 8.44 7.81 5.93
CA LEU A 153 8.05 9.16 5.49
C LEU A 153 7.26 9.12 4.18
N LEU A 154 7.69 8.31 3.21
CA LEU A 154 7.00 8.14 1.93
C LEU A 154 5.59 7.58 2.13
N LEU A 155 5.45 6.57 2.97
CA LEU A 155 4.17 5.94 3.30
C LEU A 155 3.22 6.97 3.94
N CYS A 156 3.71 7.69 4.95
CA CYS A 156 2.95 8.73 5.67
C CYS A 156 2.46 9.83 4.71
N THR A 157 3.36 10.41 3.95
CA THR A 157 3.05 11.53 3.05
C THR A 157 2.13 11.11 1.90
N ARG A 158 2.28 9.90 1.35
CA ARG A 158 1.37 9.35 0.33
C ARG A 158 -0.05 9.18 0.87
N LEU A 159 -0.20 8.68 2.10
CA LEU A 159 -1.50 8.51 2.74
C LEU A 159 -2.16 9.84 3.10
N MET A 160 -1.39 10.84 3.56
CA MET A 160 -1.93 12.19 3.81
C MET A 160 -2.36 12.89 2.52
N ARG A 161 -1.55 12.79 1.45
CA ARG A 161 -1.90 13.34 0.12
C ARG A 161 -3.17 12.70 -0.43
N ALA A 162 -3.33 11.38 -0.25
CA ALA A 162 -4.55 10.68 -0.60
C ALA A 162 -5.77 11.24 0.16
N ARG A 163 -5.63 11.52 1.46
CA ARG A 163 -6.70 12.10 2.28
C ARG A 163 -6.98 13.59 1.99
N GLY A 164 -6.18 14.25 1.14
CA GLY A 164 -6.29 15.68 0.88
C GLY A 164 -5.77 16.55 2.03
N GLU A 165 -5.06 15.96 3.00
CA GLU A 165 -4.51 16.65 4.18
C GLU A 165 -3.16 17.31 3.88
N LEU A 166 -2.49 16.88 2.80
CA LEU A 166 -1.20 17.40 2.33
C LEU A 166 -1.28 17.69 0.83
N HIS A 167 -0.94 18.92 0.42
CA HIS A 167 -0.90 19.27 -1.00
C HIS A 167 0.53 19.19 -1.56
N ASP A 168 0.60 19.18 -2.89
CA ASP A 168 1.85 18.98 -3.63
C ASP A 168 2.84 20.14 -3.45
N GLU A 169 2.35 21.34 -3.16
CA GLU A 169 3.18 22.53 -2.96
C GLU A 169 3.97 22.45 -1.65
N GLU A 170 3.32 22.09 -0.54
CA GLU A 170 3.96 21.91 0.76
C GLU A 170 4.91 20.72 0.74
N PHE A 171 4.52 19.62 0.10
CA PHE A 171 5.42 18.48 -0.07
C PHE A 171 6.66 18.85 -0.91
N ARG A 172 6.47 19.55 -2.04
CA ARG A 172 7.58 20.02 -2.87
C ARG A 172 8.47 21.01 -2.11
N PHE A 173 7.88 21.86 -1.28
CA PHE A 173 8.63 22.77 -0.43
C PHE A 173 9.53 22.00 0.51
N LEU A 174 9.02 21.00 1.25
CA LEU A 174 9.81 20.16 2.17
C LEU A 174 11.03 19.53 1.49
N ILE A 175 10.93 19.15 0.22
CA ILE A 175 12.05 18.53 -0.51
C ILE A 175 13.02 19.58 -1.04
N THR A 176 12.53 20.69 -1.62
CA THR A 176 13.37 21.59 -2.44
C THR A 176 13.73 22.91 -1.78
N GLY A 177 12.94 23.39 -0.82
CA GLY A 177 13.10 24.72 -0.19
C GLY A 177 12.29 25.78 -0.91
N GLY A 178 11.51 25.39 -1.91
CA GLY A 178 10.89 26.29 -2.87
C GLY A 178 11.91 26.86 -3.85
N VAL A 179 11.42 27.27 -5.02
CA VAL A 179 12.24 27.97 -6.02
C VAL A 179 12.14 29.47 -5.74
N SER A 180 13.27 30.15 -5.55
CA SER A 180 13.29 31.61 -5.49
C SER A 180 13.42 32.19 -6.89
N VAL A 181 12.49 33.08 -7.26
CA VAL A 181 12.58 33.87 -8.49
C VAL A 181 12.63 35.34 -8.07
N GLY A 182 13.82 35.94 -8.14
CA GLY A 182 14.06 37.35 -7.76
C GLY A 182 15.02 37.54 -6.58
N GLN A 183 15.13 38.78 -6.10
CA GLN A 183 15.89 39.09 -4.88
C GLN A 183 15.06 38.69 -3.66
N ASN A 184 15.66 37.96 -2.72
CA ASN A 184 15.02 37.64 -1.45
C ASN A 184 14.84 38.93 -0.62
N GLU A 185 13.78 38.97 0.21
CA GLU A 185 13.60 40.00 1.22
C GLU A 185 14.85 40.06 2.13
N HIS A 186 15.24 41.26 2.57
CA HIS A 186 16.35 41.44 3.52
C HIS A 186 16.07 40.65 4.81
N ASN A 187 17.09 40.01 5.35
CA ASN A 187 17.00 39.19 6.55
C ASN A 187 17.15 40.07 7.81
N PRO A 188 16.08 40.28 8.59
CA PRO A 188 16.16 41.08 9.81
C PRO A 188 16.75 40.28 11.00
N TYR A 189 17.01 38.98 10.82
CA TYR A 189 17.49 38.06 11.88
C TYR A 189 18.89 37.51 11.59
N ASP A 190 19.71 38.26 10.85
CA ASP A 190 21.08 37.89 10.45
C ASP A 190 21.99 37.49 11.63
N SER A 191 21.67 37.94 12.84
CA SER A 191 22.39 37.58 14.07
C SER A 191 22.31 36.10 14.46
N TRP A 192 21.28 35.37 14.02
CA TRP A 192 21.12 33.94 14.36
C TRP A 192 20.55 33.08 13.21
N LEU A 193 19.94 33.68 12.19
CA LEU A 193 19.38 32.98 11.03
C LEU A 193 20.14 33.35 9.76
N VAL A 194 20.60 32.35 9.00
CA VAL A 194 21.27 32.58 7.72
C VAL A 194 20.29 32.99 6.61
N ASP A 195 20.75 33.80 5.66
CA ASP A 195 19.90 34.34 4.57
C ASP A 195 19.19 33.26 3.75
N LYS A 196 19.84 32.09 3.58
CA LYS A 196 19.22 30.95 2.90
C LYS A 196 17.97 30.48 3.63
N SER A 197 18.07 30.27 4.95
CA SER A 197 16.96 29.84 5.81
C SER A 197 15.86 30.89 5.87
N TRP A 198 16.23 32.18 5.95
CA TRP A 198 15.27 33.27 5.87
C TRP A 198 14.50 33.28 4.55
N GLY A 199 15.20 33.14 3.42
CA GLY A 199 14.55 33.07 2.12
C GLY A 199 13.59 31.88 2.00
N GLU A 200 13.97 30.70 2.51
CA GLU A 200 13.08 29.53 2.58
C GLU A 200 11.85 29.80 3.45
N MET A 201 12.03 30.46 4.60
CA MET A 201 10.97 30.81 5.53
C MET A 201 9.98 31.82 4.93
N CYS A 202 10.45 32.82 4.18
CA CYS A 202 9.57 33.74 3.45
C CYS A 202 8.70 33.00 2.44
N ARG A 203 9.26 32.02 1.70
CA ARG A 203 8.50 31.19 0.76
C ARG A 203 7.51 30.27 1.48
N MET A 204 7.94 29.64 2.57
CA MET A 204 7.08 28.82 3.42
C MET A 204 5.89 29.61 3.96
N SER A 205 6.12 30.87 4.34
CA SER A 205 5.09 31.75 4.90
C SER A 205 3.95 32.11 3.93
N ALA A 206 4.11 31.79 2.64
CA ALA A 206 3.08 31.97 1.61
C ALA A 206 2.24 30.70 1.35
N LEU A 207 2.64 29.55 1.90
CA LEU A 207 1.93 28.27 1.75
C LEU A 207 0.71 28.22 2.69
N ASN A 208 -0.29 27.42 2.31
CA ASN A 208 -1.56 27.34 3.02
C ASN A 208 -1.40 26.92 4.49
N LEU A 209 -0.63 25.85 4.75
CA LEU A 209 -0.41 25.34 6.12
C LEU A 209 0.41 26.29 7.03
N THR A 210 1.17 27.20 6.43
CA THR A 210 2.15 28.06 7.15
C THR A 210 1.94 29.54 6.86
N GLN A 211 0.73 29.93 6.48
CA GLN A 211 0.43 31.30 6.10
C GLN A 211 0.66 32.29 7.25
N GLY A 212 1.45 33.33 6.97
CA GLY A 212 1.77 34.39 7.93
C GLY A 212 2.80 33.98 9.00
N PHE A 213 3.58 32.92 8.76
CA PHE A 213 4.69 32.54 9.67
C PHE A 213 5.72 33.67 9.84
N LYS A 214 6.04 34.39 8.77
CA LYS A 214 7.04 35.48 8.82
C LYS A 214 6.62 36.63 9.74
N ASP A 215 5.32 36.90 9.81
CA ASP A 215 4.77 37.99 10.62
C ASP A 215 4.78 37.58 12.11
N ASP A 216 4.39 36.33 12.40
CA ASP A 216 4.43 35.78 13.77
C ASP A 216 5.86 35.67 14.31
N LEU A 217 6.83 35.31 13.47
CA LEU A 217 8.24 35.29 13.86
C LEU A 217 8.73 36.66 14.37
N LYS A 218 8.19 37.75 13.83
CA LYS A 218 8.51 39.11 14.27
C LYS A 218 7.94 39.41 15.65
N ASP A 219 6.75 38.91 15.93
CA ASP A 219 6.06 39.14 17.20
C ASP A 219 6.64 38.28 18.34
N TYR A 220 7.19 37.10 18.01
CA TYR A 220 7.76 36.13 18.96
C TYR A 220 9.24 35.82 18.70
N GLU A 221 10.02 36.80 18.24
CA GLU A 221 11.45 36.60 17.92
C GLU A 221 12.23 35.95 19.07
N PRO A 222 12.13 36.41 20.34
CA PRO A 222 12.92 35.83 21.43
C PRO A 222 12.65 34.34 21.65
N GLU A 223 11.39 33.92 21.55
CA GLU A 223 10.96 32.53 21.70
C GLU A 223 11.46 31.67 20.55
N TRP A 224 11.33 32.15 19.31
CA TRP A 224 11.84 31.43 18.13
C TRP A 224 13.36 31.32 18.12
N LYS A 225 14.07 32.36 18.60
CA LYS A 225 15.51 32.31 18.80
C LYS A 225 15.90 31.29 19.88
N SER A 226 15.15 31.21 20.99
CA SER A 226 15.34 30.17 22.01
C SER A 226 15.15 28.77 21.44
N ILE A 227 14.15 28.56 20.59
CA ILE A 227 13.96 27.28 19.87
C ILE A 227 15.17 27.01 18.96
N PHE A 228 15.63 27.99 18.19
CA PHE A 228 16.80 27.86 17.33
C PHE A 228 18.07 27.45 18.10
N GLU A 229 18.30 28.05 19.27
CA GLU A 229 19.47 27.79 20.13
C GLU A 229 19.37 26.46 20.91
N SER A 230 18.18 25.87 20.97
CA SER A 230 17.93 24.61 21.68
C SER A 230 18.69 23.42 21.08
N ALA A 231 19.13 22.49 21.94
CA ALA A 231 19.70 21.22 21.49
C ALA A 231 18.64 20.28 20.88
N GLU A 232 17.39 20.40 21.34
CA GLU A 232 16.24 19.57 20.96
C GLU A 232 15.03 20.45 20.57
N PRO A 233 15.14 21.25 19.49
CA PRO A 233 14.08 22.20 19.09
C PRO A 233 12.75 21.50 18.76
N PHE A 234 12.82 20.26 18.28
CA PHE A 234 11.67 19.43 17.92
C PHE A 234 10.84 18.94 19.12
N LYS A 235 11.31 19.14 20.36
CA LYS A 235 10.54 18.88 21.59
C LYS A 235 9.96 20.15 22.22
N GLN A 236 10.29 21.33 21.69
CA GLN A 236 9.82 22.58 22.26
C GLN A 236 8.44 22.94 21.72
N ASP A 237 7.65 23.55 22.58
CA ASP A 237 6.36 24.12 22.19
C ASP A 237 6.59 25.37 21.34
N TYR A 238 5.84 25.46 20.25
CA TYR A 238 5.95 26.60 19.34
C TYR A 238 5.10 27.78 19.86
N PRO A 239 5.62 29.01 19.80
CA PRO A 239 4.90 30.18 20.28
C PRO A 239 3.68 30.50 19.42
N GLY A 240 2.80 31.35 19.96
CA GLY A 240 1.64 31.88 19.25
C GLY A 240 0.68 30.80 18.75
N LYS A 241 0.20 30.97 17.53
CA LYS A 241 -0.74 30.02 16.89
C LYS A 241 -0.06 28.71 16.45
N TRP A 242 1.27 28.67 16.41
CA TRP A 242 2.02 27.53 15.88
C TRP A 242 2.13 26.36 16.85
N GLY A 243 1.86 26.56 18.14
CA GLY A 243 1.73 25.46 19.11
C GLY A 243 0.67 24.44 18.69
N ALA A 244 -0.40 24.90 18.03
CA ALA A 244 -1.52 24.09 17.54
C ALA A 244 -1.50 23.82 16.03
N CYS A 245 -0.39 24.09 15.33
CA CYS A 245 -0.30 23.82 13.89
C CYS A 245 -0.18 22.32 13.58
N SER A 246 -0.46 21.94 12.32
CA SER A 246 -0.41 20.54 11.92
C SER A 246 0.99 19.95 12.04
N PRO A 247 1.13 18.63 12.24
CA PRO A 247 2.44 17.98 12.33
C PRO A 247 3.33 18.25 11.10
N PHE A 248 2.74 18.33 9.91
CA PHE A 248 3.47 18.68 8.68
C PHE A 248 3.93 20.15 8.65
N ALA A 249 3.14 21.08 9.17
CA ALA A 249 3.56 22.48 9.32
C ALA A 249 4.77 22.59 10.26
N LYS A 250 4.77 21.88 11.39
CA LYS A 250 5.92 21.81 12.30
C LYS A 250 7.18 21.30 11.60
N LEU A 251 7.03 20.29 10.74
CA LEU A 251 8.13 19.74 9.96
C LEU A 251 8.74 20.77 8.99
N MET A 252 7.90 21.56 8.30
CA MET A 252 8.37 22.62 7.41
C MET A 252 9.06 23.75 8.18
N ILE A 253 8.51 24.16 9.32
CA ILE A 253 9.09 25.19 10.20
C ILE A 253 10.47 24.74 10.69
N MET A 254 10.57 23.51 11.21
CA MET A 254 11.86 22.95 11.65
C MET A 254 12.90 22.94 10.55
N ARG A 255 12.50 22.58 9.33
CA ARG A 255 13.41 22.57 8.19
C ARG A 255 14.04 23.93 7.93
N CYS A 256 13.28 25.02 8.09
CA CYS A 256 13.80 26.38 7.91
C CYS A 256 14.68 26.82 9.09
N ILE A 257 14.27 26.53 10.33
CA ILE A 257 14.95 27.02 11.54
C ILE A 257 16.21 26.19 11.84
N ARG A 258 16.10 24.87 11.91
CA ARG A 258 17.17 23.95 12.32
C ARG A 258 17.18 22.70 11.44
N PRO A 259 17.67 22.82 10.18
CA PRO A 259 17.67 21.71 9.22
C PRO A 259 18.50 20.50 9.67
N ASP A 260 19.49 20.68 10.54
CA ASP A 260 20.27 19.60 11.15
C ASP A 260 19.43 18.68 12.06
N LYS A 261 18.27 19.16 12.52
CA LYS A 261 17.33 18.41 13.37
C LYS A 261 16.11 17.90 12.60
N ILE A 262 16.18 17.85 11.26
CA ILE A 262 15.05 17.39 10.45
C ILE A 262 14.73 15.90 10.70
N THR A 263 15.75 15.04 10.85
CA THR A 263 15.57 13.60 11.06
C THR A 263 14.73 13.26 12.30
N PRO A 264 15.06 13.74 13.52
CA PRO A 264 14.21 13.49 14.68
C PRO A 264 12.82 14.14 14.55
N THR A 265 12.71 15.27 13.85
CA THR A 265 11.41 15.90 13.57
C THR A 265 10.55 15.02 12.67
N VAL A 266 11.13 14.41 11.62
CA VAL A 266 10.44 13.43 10.76
C VAL A 266 9.96 12.23 11.56
N MET A 267 10.78 11.73 12.50
CA MET A 267 10.38 10.61 13.35
C MET A 267 9.17 10.95 14.22
N LEU A 268 9.16 12.12 14.86
CA LEU A 268 8.01 12.59 15.64
C LEU A 268 6.77 12.78 14.77
N PHE A 269 6.93 13.40 13.60
CA PHE A 269 5.86 13.58 12.62
C PHE A 269 5.21 12.23 12.24
N ILE A 270 6.01 11.21 11.91
CA ILE A 270 5.49 9.88 11.56
C ILE A 270 4.84 9.22 12.78
N ALA A 271 5.44 9.36 13.97
CA ALA A 271 4.90 8.78 15.19
C ALA A 271 3.52 9.36 15.56
N GLU A 272 3.32 10.66 15.32
CA GLU A 272 2.04 11.35 15.55
C GLU A 272 0.98 10.96 14.50
N GLU A 273 1.35 10.89 13.21
CA GLU A 273 0.41 10.61 12.12
C GLU A 273 0.05 9.13 11.96
N MET A 274 1.01 8.24 12.19
CA MET A 274 0.86 6.80 11.91
C MET A 274 1.09 5.91 13.13
N GLY A 275 1.76 6.40 14.17
CA GLY A 275 2.14 5.63 15.36
C GLY A 275 3.62 5.30 15.43
N THR A 276 4.14 5.12 16.66
CA THR A 276 5.57 4.88 16.94
C THR A 276 6.11 3.60 16.28
N HIS A 277 5.26 2.61 16.06
CA HIS A 277 5.66 1.35 15.42
C HIS A 277 6.07 1.50 13.94
N PHE A 278 5.88 2.67 13.33
CA PHE A 278 6.40 2.97 11.98
C PHE A 278 7.80 3.60 11.98
N ILE A 279 8.34 3.97 13.14
CA ILE A 279 9.72 4.45 13.28
C ILE A 279 10.62 3.43 14.00
N GLU A 280 10.06 2.29 14.37
CA GLU A 280 10.72 1.16 15.03
C GLU A 280 10.67 -0.05 14.09
N PRO A 281 11.69 -0.24 13.23
CA PRO A 281 11.69 -1.35 12.30
C PRO A 281 11.70 -2.69 13.03
N PRO A 282 10.96 -3.70 12.55
CA PRO A 282 10.99 -5.02 13.16
C PRO A 282 12.41 -5.61 13.08
N PRO A 283 12.86 -6.32 14.13
CA PRO A 283 14.13 -7.03 14.08
C PRO A 283 14.09 -8.11 13.00
N PHE A 284 15.28 -8.49 12.50
CA PHE A 284 15.40 -9.59 11.56
C PHE A 284 14.97 -10.91 12.22
N ASP A 285 14.03 -11.61 11.59
CA ASP A 285 13.52 -12.90 12.03
C ASP A 285 13.45 -13.87 10.84
N LEU A 286 14.43 -14.77 10.78
CA LEU A 286 14.55 -15.77 9.73
C LEU A 286 13.40 -16.79 9.76
N ALA A 287 12.90 -17.15 10.95
CA ALA A 287 11.81 -18.12 11.08
C ALA A 287 10.50 -17.55 10.55
N ALA A 288 10.23 -16.26 10.83
CA ALA A 288 9.09 -15.56 10.26
C ALA A 288 9.21 -15.41 8.73
N CYS A 289 10.39 -15.06 8.21
CA CYS A 289 10.62 -15.01 6.76
C CYS A 289 10.38 -16.36 6.08
N PHE A 290 10.80 -17.46 6.71
CA PHE A 290 10.53 -18.81 6.21
C PHE A 290 9.04 -19.16 6.24
N ALA A 291 8.33 -18.82 7.32
CA ALA A 291 6.90 -19.07 7.45
C ALA A 291 6.06 -18.33 6.39
N ASP A 292 6.51 -17.13 5.99
CA ASP A 292 5.88 -16.34 4.93
C ASP A 292 6.33 -16.75 3.52
N SER A 293 7.35 -17.61 3.40
CA SER A 293 7.86 -18.09 2.11
C SER A 293 7.09 -19.31 1.59
N ASN A 294 7.33 -19.66 0.33
CA ASN A 294 6.80 -20.88 -0.27
C ASN A 294 7.82 -21.50 -1.23
N PRO A 295 7.68 -22.78 -1.62
CA PRO A 295 8.63 -23.44 -2.52
C PRO A 295 8.82 -22.77 -3.89
N CYS A 296 7.88 -21.92 -4.31
CA CYS A 296 7.96 -21.16 -5.56
C CYS A 296 8.51 -19.74 -5.38
N SER A 297 8.82 -19.33 -4.15
CA SER A 297 9.30 -17.99 -3.79
C SER A 297 10.60 -18.12 -2.99
N PRO A 298 11.77 -18.09 -3.65
CA PRO A 298 13.05 -18.29 -3.00
C PRO A 298 13.37 -17.15 -2.02
N LEU A 299 14.07 -17.47 -0.94
CA LEU A 299 14.61 -16.48 -0.01
C LEU A 299 15.96 -15.98 -0.51
N ILE A 300 16.07 -14.67 -0.71
CA ILE A 300 17.30 -14.00 -1.13
C ILE A 300 17.86 -13.23 0.05
N PHE A 301 19.11 -13.51 0.40
CA PHE A 301 19.82 -12.83 1.48
C PHE A 301 20.76 -11.78 0.91
N VAL A 302 20.51 -10.51 1.23
CA VAL A 302 21.40 -9.41 0.88
C VAL A 302 22.28 -9.12 2.08
N LEU A 303 23.55 -9.46 1.97
CA LEU A 303 24.50 -9.40 3.08
C LEU A 303 25.31 -8.11 3.02
N SER A 304 25.44 -7.44 4.15
CA SER A 304 26.49 -6.44 4.32
C SER A 304 27.85 -7.13 4.40
N SER A 305 28.92 -6.40 4.07
CA SER A 305 30.29 -6.91 4.20
C SER A 305 30.52 -7.49 5.61
N GLY A 306 30.97 -8.75 5.68
CA GLY A 306 31.26 -9.45 6.93
C GLY A 306 30.06 -10.13 7.62
N ALA A 307 28.84 -10.02 7.10
CA ALA A 307 27.70 -10.76 7.61
C ALA A 307 27.61 -12.16 6.98
N ASP A 308 27.38 -13.20 7.80
CA ASP A 308 27.16 -14.58 7.34
C ASP A 308 25.86 -15.16 7.96
N PRO A 309 24.83 -15.49 7.16
CA PRO A 309 23.58 -16.04 7.66
C PRO A 309 23.63 -17.55 7.93
N ASN A 310 24.73 -18.24 7.60
CA ASN A 310 24.80 -19.70 7.61
C ASN A 310 24.45 -20.32 8.95
N ALA A 311 25.00 -19.80 10.05
CA ALA A 311 24.73 -20.33 11.39
C ALA A 311 23.22 -20.29 11.71
N SER A 312 22.55 -19.19 11.38
CA SER A 312 21.11 -19.03 11.55
C SER A 312 20.30 -19.95 10.62
N LEU A 313 20.75 -20.12 9.38
CA LEU A 313 20.13 -21.03 8.40
C LEU A 313 20.21 -22.49 8.85
N TYR A 314 21.38 -22.96 9.30
CA TYR A 314 21.54 -24.32 9.81
C TYR A 314 20.69 -24.58 11.04
N LYS A 315 20.65 -23.62 11.98
CA LYS A 315 19.79 -23.72 13.16
C LYS A 315 18.32 -23.85 12.76
N LEU A 316 17.85 -23.02 11.83
CA LEU A 316 16.46 -23.12 11.37
C LEU A 316 16.20 -24.44 10.63
N ALA A 317 17.15 -24.91 9.80
CA ALA A 317 17.04 -26.19 9.12
C ALA A 317 16.95 -27.35 10.11
N GLU A 318 17.66 -27.29 11.24
CA GLU A 318 17.57 -28.25 12.35
C GLU A 318 16.18 -28.24 12.99
N GLU A 319 15.69 -27.07 13.38
CA GLU A 319 14.35 -26.90 13.95
C GLU A 319 13.22 -27.37 13.02
N LYS A 320 13.43 -27.29 11.69
CA LYS A 320 12.46 -27.70 10.68
C LYS A 320 12.69 -29.12 10.13
N GLY A 321 13.74 -29.81 10.57
CA GLY A 321 14.04 -31.18 10.13
C GLY A 321 14.62 -31.31 8.71
N PHE A 322 15.17 -30.25 8.14
CA PHE A 322 15.73 -30.21 6.78
C PHE A 322 17.26 -30.37 6.72
N VAL A 323 17.96 -30.52 7.85
CA VAL A 323 19.45 -30.60 7.88
C VAL A 323 19.98 -31.68 6.93
N ASN A 324 19.35 -32.85 6.89
CA ASN A 324 19.81 -33.97 6.05
C ASN A 324 19.49 -33.78 4.55
N SER A 325 18.53 -32.92 4.22
CA SER A 325 18.12 -32.59 2.84
C SER A 325 18.57 -31.18 2.43
N MET A 326 19.48 -30.58 3.21
CA MET A 326 20.08 -29.28 2.92
C MET A 326 21.36 -29.47 2.11
N GLN A 327 21.40 -28.87 0.93
CA GLN A 327 22.56 -28.84 0.04
C GLN A 327 23.09 -27.42 -0.07
N THR A 328 24.39 -27.23 0.13
CA THR A 328 25.03 -25.91 0.03
C THR A 328 26.03 -25.88 -1.13
N VAL A 329 25.97 -24.83 -1.94
CA VAL A 329 26.90 -24.58 -3.05
C VAL A 329 27.34 -23.12 -3.02
N SER A 330 28.64 -22.91 -2.92
CA SER A 330 29.24 -21.60 -3.19
C SER A 330 29.40 -21.45 -4.70
N LEU A 331 28.71 -20.48 -5.28
CA LEU A 331 28.77 -20.14 -6.69
C LEU A 331 30.13 -19.51 -7.00
N GLY A 332 30.65 -19.90 -8.15
CA GLY A 332 31.98 -19.56 -8.63
C GLY A 332 32.19 -20.19 -10.00
N GLN A 333 33.38 -20.07 -10.56
CA GLN A 333 33.67 -20.61 -11.88
C GLN A 333 33.42 -22.13 -11.92
N GLY A 334 32.53 -22.57 -12.81
CA GLY A 334 32.21 -24.00 -13.00
C GLY A 334 31.17 -24.61 -12.05
N GLN A 335 30.61 -23.86 -11.10
CA GLN A 335 29.64 -24.41 -10.12
C GLN A 335 28.18 -24.40 -10.61
N GLY A 336 27.86 -23.69 -11.69
CA GLY A 336 26.50 -23.57 -12.25
C GLY A 336 25.80 -24.92 -12.50
N PRO A 337 26.42 -25.91 -13.17
CA PRO A 337 25.80 -27.21 -13.40
C PRO A 337 25.47 -27.98 -12.11
N LYS A 338 26.32 -27.84 -11.08
CA LYS A 338 26.11 -28.47 -9.77
C LYS A 338 24.94 -27.82 -9.03
N ALA A 339 24.87 -26.50 -9.03
CA ALA A 339 23.75 -25.75 -8.44
C ALA A 339 22.42 -26.12 -9.11
N ALA A 340 22.38 -26.16 -10.45
CA ALA A 340 21.19 -26.55 -11.21
C ALA A 340 20.74 -27.98 -10.89
N LYS A 341 21.69 -28.92 -10.74
CA LYS A 341 21.39 -30.29 -10.33
C LYS A 341 20.73 -30.34 -8.95
N PHE A 342 21.28 -29.64 -7.96
CA PHE A 342 20.72 -29.62 -6.60
C PHE A 342 19.33 -28.99 -6.56
N VAL A 343 19.10 -27.91 -7.31
CA VAL A 343 17.76 -27.31 -7.43
C VAL A 343 16.77 -28.30 -8.06
N ALA A 344 17.16 -29.03 -9.10
CA ALA A 344 16.29 -30.02 -9.75
C ALA A 344 15.96 -31.22 -8.83
N GLU A 345 16.93 -31.67 -8.03
CA GLU A 345 16.73 -32.72 -7.02
C GLU A 345 15.80 -32.23 -5.91
N ALA A 346 16.06 -31.05 -5.33
CA ALA A 346 15.21 -30.47 -4.29
C ALA A 346 13.78 -30.15 -4.77
N TYR A 347 13.62 -29.78 -6.04
CA TYR A 347 12.30 -29.59 -6.66
C TYR A 347 11.48 -30.88 -6.69
N ARG A 348 12.13 -32.04 -6.90
CA ARG A 348 11.47 -33.34 -7.00
C ARG A 348 11.24 -33.97 -5.62
N ASP A 349 12.28 -33.96 -4.80
CA ASP A 349 12.35 -34.78 -3.58
C ASP A 349 12.05 -33.95 -2.31
N GLY A 350 12.02 -32.63 -2.44
CA GLY A 350 11.96 -31.70 -1.32
C GLY A 350 13.32 -31.52 -0.64
N GLY A 351 13.62 -30.30 -0.20
CA GLY A 351 14.89 -30.00 0.44
C GLY A 351 15.23 -28.52 0.39
N TRP A 352 16.33 -28.16 1.05
CA TRP A 352 16.82 -26.79 1.05
C TRP A 352 18.08 -26.71 0.20
N VAL A 353 18.14 -25.74 -0.72
CA VAL A 353 19.34 -25.49 -1.51
C VAL A 353 19.85 -24.09 -1.17
N VAL A 354 21.02 -24.01 -0.57
CA VAL A 354 21.69 -22.76 -0.22
C VAL A 354 22.72 -22.45 -1.29
N LEU A 355 22.48 -21.36 -2.01
CA LEU A 355 23.40 -20.81 -3.01
C LEU A 355 24.08 -19.58 -2.41
N GLN A 356 25.41 -19.61 -2.33
CA GLN A 356 26.23 -18.53 -1.76
C GLN A 356 27.10 -17.90 -2.85
N ASN A 357 27.55 -16.66 -2.64
CA ASN A 357 28.43 -15.85 -3.51
C ASN A 357 27.79 -15.30 -4.79
#